data_AF-A0A9J7AJ16-F1
#
_entry.id   AF-A0A9J7AJ16-F1
#
_cell.length_a   1.000
_cell.length_b   1.000
_cell.length_c   1.000
_cell.angle_alpha   90.00
_cell.angle_beta   90.00
_cell.angle_gamma   90.00
#
_symmetry.space_group_name_H-M   'P 1'
#
loop_
_entity.id
_entity.type
_entity.pdbx_description
1 polymer ?
#
loop_
_entity_poly.entity_id
_entity_poly.type
_entity_poly.pdbx_seq_one_letter_code
_entity_poly.pdbx_strand_id
1 'polypeptide(L)'
;MTSFSIFQQLRQNAVAIISLFVAVSSLSYNSWRYEQTEDNQNQRMAAFEILFKLGDLQNVVFHHRYDMDHTNLGNPRTGWSHVLLIRDLSSLMKPPLAENMAATSAELLQTWQTHWETMGSSQQSADAILRSTEAVRQATLELLASLE
;
A
#
# COMPACT_ATOMS: atom_id res chain seq x y z
N MET A 1 -51.79 -41.88 -3.63
CA MET A 1 -50.63 -41.00 -3.36
C MET A 1 -50.13 -40.48 -4.69
N THR A 2 -50.53 -39.27 -5.07
CA THR A 2 -50.10 -38.66 -6.34
C THR A 2 -48.62 -38.29 -6.21
N SER A 3 -47.72 -39.06 -6.81
CA SER A 3 -46.33 -38.65 -6.97
C SER A 3 -46.32 -37.47 -7.94
N PHE A 4 -46.27 -36.26 -7.40
CA PHE A 4 -46.03 -35.09 -8.24
C PHE A 4 -44.67 -35.26 -8.89
N SER A 5 -44.65 -35.25 -10.22
CA SER A 5 -43.40 -35.25 -10.98
C SER A 5 -42.58 -34.05 -10.54
N ILE A 6 -41.29 -34.24 -10.26
CA ILE A 6 -40.34 -33.18 -9.87
C ILE A 6 -40.42 -32.00 -10.85
N PHE A 7 -40.66 -32.29 -12.13
CA PHE A 7 -40.87 -31.28 -13.18
C PHE A 7 -42.11 -30.39 -12.97
N GLN A 8 -43.20 -30.93 -12.45
CA GLN A 8 -44.41 -30.16 -12.15
C GLN A 8 -44.19 -29.24 -10.94
N GLN A 9 -43.48 -29.71 -9.90
CA GLN A 9 -43.14 -28.89 -8.74
C GLN A 9 -42.19 -27.75 -9.10
N LEU A 10 -41.18 -28.02 -9.94
CA LEU A 10 -40.30 -27.00 -10.50
C LEU A 10 -41.06 -25.94 -11.30
N ARG A 11 -42.00 -26.36 -12.15
CA ARG A 11 -42.82 -25.45 -12.95
C ARG A 11 -43.75 -24.59 -12.10
N GLN A 12 -44.38 -25.17 -11.07
CA GLN A 12 -45.27 -24.44 -10.16
C GLN A 12 -44.52 -23.41 -9.30
N ASN A 13 -43.26 -23.70 -8.93
CA ASN A 13 -42.42 -22.82 -8.11
C ASN A 13 -41.38 -22.04 -8.93
N ALA A 14 -41.49 -21.99 -10.25
CA ALA A 14 -40.48 -21.40 -11.12
C ALA A 14 -40.16 -19.95 -10.75
N VAL A 15 -41.19 -19.14 -10.45
CA VAL A 15 -41.02 -17.74 -10.02
C VAL A 15 -40.22 -17.64 -8.72
N ALA A 16 -40.52 -18.48 -7.73
CA ALA A 16 -39.82 -18.49 -6.45
C ALA A 16 -38.35 -18.94 -6.61
N ILE A 17 -38.09 -19.96 -7.43
CA ILE A 17 -36.75 -20.47 -7.72
C ILE A 17 -35.93 -19.41 -8.47
N ILE A 18 -36.50 -18.78 -9.49
CA ILE A 18 -35.83 -17.70 -10.23
C ILE A 18 -35.57 -16.50 -9.29
N SER A 19 -36.52 -16.15 -8.43
CA SER A 19 -36.34 -15.06 -7.46
C SER A 19 -35.23 -15.36 -6.47
N LEU A 20 -35.17 -16.60 -5.95
CA LEU A 20 -34.10 -17.04 -5.07
C LEU A 20 -32.74 -17.02 -5.78
N PHE A 21 -32.68 -17.52 -7.01
CA PHE A 21 -31.46 -17.50 -7.83
C PHE A 21 -30.96 -16.07 -8.04
N VAL A 22 -31.84 -15.16 -8.45
CA VAL A 22 -31.51 -13.73 -8.62
C VAL A 22 -31.04 -13.11 -7.31
N ALA A 23 -31.70 -13.40 -6.19
CA ALA A 23 -31.32 -12.87 -4.88
C ALA A 23 -29.92 -13.36 -4.46
N VAL A 24 -29.64 -14.66 -4.60
CA VAL A 24 -28.33 -15.24 -4.28
C VAL A 24 -27.25 -14.66 -5.20
N SER A 25 -27.48 -14.60 -6.51
CA SER A 25 -26.53 -14.02 -7.45
C SER A 25 -26.26 -12.54 -7.17
N SER A 26 -27.29 -11.76 -6.85
CA SER A 26 -27.13 -10.34 -6.50
C SER A 26 -26.34 -10.15 -5.21
N LEU A 27 -26.63 -10.92 -4.18
CA LEU A 27 -25.90 -10.86 -2.92
C LEU A 27 -24.43 -11.24 -3.10
N SER A 28 -24.16 -12.33 -3.82
CA SER A 28 -22.79 -12.76 -4.12
C SER A 28 -22.01 -11.72 -4.91
N TYR A 29 -22.61 -11.14 -5.95
CA TYR A 29 -21.98 -10.09 -6.74
C TYR A 29 -21.68 -8.85 -5.89
N ASN A 30 -22.64 -8.40 -5.09
CA ASN A 30 -22.47 -7.25 -4.21
C ASN A 30 -21.35 -7.52 -3.19
N SER A 31 -21.34 -8.68 -2.53
CA SER A 31 -20.33 -9.04 -1.54
C SER A 31 -18.93 -9.02 -2.14
N TRP A 32 -18.74 -9.65 -3.29
CA TRP A 32 -17.45 -9.65 -3.99
C TRP A 32 -17.00 -8.23 -4.39
N ARG A 33 -17.93 -7.41 -4.91
CA ARG A 33 -17.64 -6.02 -5.27
C ARG A 33 -17.25 -5.17 -4.04
N TYR A 34 -17.90 -5.39 -2.91
CA TYR A 34 -17.58 -4.67 -1.67
C TYR A 34 -16.18 -5.00 -1.18
N GLU A 35 -15.82 -6.29 -1.16
CA GLU A 35 -14.48 -6.73 -0.73
C GLU A 35 -13.38 -6.11 -1.60
N GLN A 36 -13.55 -6.08 -2.92
CA GLN A 36 -12.62 -5.41 -3.84
C GLN A 36 -12.49 -3.90 -3.58
N THR A 37 -13.61 -3.23 -3.30
CA THR A 37 -13.60 -1.79 -3.02
C THR A 37 -12.90 -1.47 -1.70
N GLU A 38 -13.15 -2.27 -0.67
CA GLU A 38 -12.53 -2.13 0.64
C GLU A 38 -11.01 -2.39 0.55
N ASP A 39 -10.59 -3.42 -0.16
CA ASP A 39 -9.17 -3.71 -0.39
C ASP A 39 -8.47 -2.55 -1.11
N ASN A 40 -9.08 -1.98 -2.14
CA ASN A 40 -8.51 -0.82 -2.85
C ASN A 40 -8.45 0.43 -1.95
N GLN A 41 -9.45 0.66 -1.09
CA GLN A 41 -9.44 1.77 -0.14
C GLN A 41 -8.34 1.62 0.92
N ASN A 42 -8.20 0.42 1.48
CA ASN A 42 -7.18 0.12 2.49
C ASN A 42 -5.77 0.29 1.90
N GLN A 43 -5.54 -0.20 0.68
CA GLN A 43 -4.28 -0.01 -0.03
C GLN A 43 -3.99 1.47 -0.33
N ARG A 44 -5.00 2.23 -0.79
CA ARG A 44 -4.85 3.69 -1.00
C ARG A 44 -4.46 4.42 0.28
N MET A 45 -5.12 4.11 1.40
CA MET A 45 -4.82 4.73 2.69
C MET A 45 -3.38 4.47 3.12
N ALA A 46 -2.93 3.22 3.06
CA ALA A 46 -1.55 2.85 3.40
C ALA A 46 -0.53 3.51 2.45
N ALA A 47 -0.84 3.57 1.15
CA ALA A 47 0.06 4.15 0.15
C ALA A 47 0.23 5.68 0.37
N PHE A 48 -0.86 6.39 0.70
CA PHE A 48 -0.74 7.81 1.04
C PHE A 48 0.06 8.05 2.31
N GLU A 49 -0.10 7.21 3.33
CA GLU A 49 0.73 7.29 4.55
C GLU A 49 2.21 7.11 4.23
N ILE A 50 2.57 6.16 3.36
CA ILE A 50 3.96 6.00 2.88
C ILE A 50 4.44 7.27 2.18
N LEU A 51 3.65 7.86 1.28
CA LEU A 51 4.03 9.09 0.58
C LEU A 51 4.30 10.25 1.53
N PHE A 52 3.51 10.39 2.59
CA PHE A 52 3.75 11.39 3.63
C PHE A 52 5.06 11.11 4.37
N LYS A 53 5.32 9.86 4.79
CA LYS A 53 6.57 9.51 5.47
C LYS A 53 7.81 9.67 4.60
N LEU A 54 7.70 9.43 3.29
CA LEU A 54 8.78 9.71 2.34
C LEU A 54 9.07 11.21 2.25
N GLY A 55 8.04 12.05 2.27
CA GLY A 55 8.19 13.51 2.35
C GLY A 55 8.87 13.96 3.65
N ASP A 56 8.44 13.41 4.78
CA ASP A 56 9.05 13.69 6.09
C ASP A 56 10.53 13.28 6.11
N LEU A 57 10.86 12.09 5.60
CA LEU A 57 12.24 11.61 5.52
C LEU A 57 13.12 12.51 4.65
N GLN A 58 12.59 12.96 3.50
CA GLN A 58 13.28 13.90 2.63
C GLN A 58 13.56 15.23 3.34
N ASN A 59 12.60 15.75 4.11
CA ASN A 59 12.80 16.95 4.92
C ASN A 59 13.87 16.75 5.99
N VAL A 60 13.93 15.59 6.65
CA VAL A 60 15.00 15.26 7.61
C VAL A 60 16.37 15.35 6.94
N VAL A 61 16.52 14.77 5.75
CA VAL A 61 17.77 14.82 4.98
C VAL A 61 18.14 16.26 4.63
N PHE A 62 17.16 17.07 4.20
CA PHE A 62 17.39 18.47 3.85
C PHE A 62 17.81 19.32 5.03
N HIS A 63 17.08 19.23 6.15
CA HIS A 63 17.42 19.97 7.36
C HIS A 63 18.79 19.56 7.91
N HIS A 64 19.12 18.27 7.86
CA HIS A 64 20.42 17.78 8.32
C HIS A 64 21.57 18.30 7.46
N ARG A 65 21.44 18.21 6.12
CA ARG A 65 22.54 18.49 5.19
C ARG A 65 22.70 19.97 4.86
N TYR A 66 21.60 20.67 4.60
CA TYR A 66 21.61 22.02 4.01
C TYR A 66 21.37 23.09 5.07
N ASP A 67 20.50 22.83 6.04
CA ASP A 67 20.23 23.77 7.13
C ASP A 67 21.15 23.55 8.34
N MET A 68 21.95 22.48 8.31
CA MET A 68 22.83 22.04 9.41
C MET A 68 22.11 21.85 10.75
N ASP A 69 20.79 21.59 10.72
CA ASP A 69 20.02 21.25 11.90
C ASP A 69 20.11 19.75 12.19
N HIS A 70 21.12 19.35 12.95
CA HIS A 70 21.35 17.94 13.27
C HIS A 70 20.54 17.45 14.49
N THR A 71 19.81 18.33 15.18
CA THR A 71 19.25 18.04 16.51
C THR A 71 17.74 18.03 16.55
N ASN A 72 17.09 18.88 15.77
CA ASN A 72 15.64 19.04 15.75
C ASN A 72 15.05 18.43 14.47
N LEU A 73 14.86 19.23 13.42
CA LEU A 73 14.16 18.78 12.21
C LEU A 73 15.01 17.83 11.35
N GLY A 74 16.33 17.99 11.36
CA GLY A 74 17.26 17.08 10.68
C GLY A 74 17.86 16.01 11.58
N ASN A 75 17.19 15.64 12.68
CA ASN A 75 17.68 14.59 13.56
C ASN A 75 17.66 13.22 12.85
N PRO A 76 18.80 12.52 12.69
CA PRO A 76 18.82 11.21 12.04
C PRO A 76 17.96 10.15 12.74
N ARG A 77 17.71 10.28 14.05
CA ARG A 77 16.79 9.36 14.77
C ARG A 77 15.36 9.46 14.26
N THR A 78 14.93 10.66 13.85
CA THR A 78 13.62 10.86 13.22
C THR A 78 13.59 10.17 11.85
N GLY A 79 14.66 10.29 11.06
CA GLY A 79 14.80 9.59 9.79
C GLY A 79 14.73 8.06 9.91
N TRP A 80 15.38 7.49 10.93
CA TRP A 80 15.25 6.06 11.26
C TRP A 80 13.81 5.62 11.50
N SER A 81 13.04 6.43 12.24
CA SER A 81 11.62 6.14 12.49
C SER A 81 10.81 6.13 11.20
N HIS A 82 11.05 7.07 10.29
CA HIS A 82 10.36 7.12 9.00
C HIS A 82 10.69 5.92 8.13
N VAL A 83 11.98 5.59 7.99
CA VAL A 83 12.44 4.47 7.15
C VAL A 83 11.87 3.14 7.62
N LEU A 84 11.83 2.89 8.93
CA LEU A 84 11.24 1.67 9.48
C LEU A 84 9.74 1.60 9.24
N LEU A 85 9.01 2.69 9.45
CA LEU A 85 7.57 2.73 9.19
C LEU A 85 7.24 2.54 7.69
N ILE A 86 8.03 3.15 6.81
CA ILE A 86 7.90 2.95 5.35
C ILE A 86 8.06 1.46 5.00
N ARG A 87 9.09 0.79 5.53
CA ARG A 87 9.31 -0.64 5.32
C ARG A 87 8.12 -1.47 5.84
N ASP A 88 7.70 -1.20 7.06
CA ASP A 88 6.62 -1.97 7.70
C ASP A 88 5.32 -1.83 6.91
N LEU A 89 4.93 -0.60 6.53
CA LEU A 89 3.76 -0.36 5.69
C LEU A 89 3.89 -0.98 4.30
N SER A 90 5.07 -0.90 3.69
CA SER A 90 5.33 -1.51 2.37
C SER A 90 5.18 -3.03 2.41
N SER A 91 5.57 -3.67 3.52
CA SER A 91 5.42 -5.12 3.71
C SER A 91 3.97 -5.59 3.84
N LEU A 92 3.05 -4.69 4.19
CA LEU A 92 1.62 -4.96 4.35
C LEU A 92 0.83 -4.78 3.04
N MET A 93 1.48 -4.29 1.99
CA MET A 93 0.85 -4.10 0.68
C MET A 93 0.51 -5.44 0.03
N LYS A 94 -0.57 -5.45 -0.74
CA LYS A 94 -1.07 -6.63 -1.45
C LYS A 94 -0.68 -6.57 -2.94
N PRO A 95 -0.74 -7.69 -3.69
CA PRO A 95 -0.52 -7.70 -5.14
C PRO A 95 -1.39 -6.66 -5.87
N PRO A 96 -0.96 -6.16 -7.05
CA PRO A 96 0.05 -6.75 -7.93
C PRO A 96 1.49 -6.26 -7.71
N LEU A 97 1.70 -5.13 -7.01
CA LEU A 97 3.02 -4.46 -6.92
C LEU A 97 3.68 -4.54 -5.54
N ALA A 98 3.13 -5.33 -4.61
CA ALA A 98 3.67 -5.53 -3.27
C ALA A 98 5.15 -5.95 -3.25
N GLU A 99 5.58 -6.80 -4.20
CA GLU A 99 6.96 -7.26 -4.27
C GLU A 99 7.94 -6.11 -4.57
N ASN A 100 7.58 -5.22 -5.51
CA ASN A 100 8.38 -4.05 -5.84
C ASN A 100 8.47 -3.08 -4.65
N MET A 101 7.35 -2.86 -3.95
CA MET A 101 7.31 -2.02 -2.75
C MET A 101 8.15 -2.60 -1.61
N ALA A 102 8.08 -3.91 -1.37
CA ALA A 102 8.88 -4.57 -0.36
C ALA A 102 10.38 -4.50 -0.70
N ALA A 103 10.75 -4.71 -1.97
CA ALA A 103 12.14 -4.64 -2.41
C ALA A 103 12.73 -3.22 -2.29
N THR A 104 12.05 -2.22 -2.83
CA THR A 104 12.52 -0.82 -2.80
C THR A 104 12.58 -0.26 -1.39
N SER A 105 11.63 -0.59 -0.51
CA SER A 105 11.66 -0.16 0.89
C SER A 105 12.76 -0.85 1.71
N ALA A 106 13.09 -2.11 1.40
CA ALA A 106 14.24 -2.80 1.99
C ALA A 106 15.57 -2.16 1.54
N GLU A 107 15.67 -1.78 0.27
CA GLU A 107 16.83 -1.04 -0.27
C GLU A 107 16.98 0.33 0.41
N LEU A 108 15.87 1.04 0.67
CA LEU A 108 15.90 2.30 1.42
C LEU A 108 16.43 2.11 2.84
N LEU A 109 16.00 1.05 3.54
CA LEU A 109 16.53 0.73 4.87
C LEU A 109 18.04 0.49 4.83
N GLN A 110 18.53 -0.28 3.86
CA GLN A 110 19.95 -0.56 3.70
C GLN A 110 20.75 0.70 3.35
N THR A 111 20.20 1.53 2.46
CA THR A 111 20.82 2.79 2.05
C THR A 111 20.91 3.74 3.24
N TRP A 112 19.83 3.88 4.01
CA TRP A 112 19.82 4.68 5.23
C TRP A 112 20.86 4.18 6.23
N GLN A 113 20.87 2.88 6.53
CA GLN A 113 21.86 2.22 7.39
C GLN A 113 23.31 2.58 7.05
N THR A 114 23.60 2.67 5.75
CA THR A 114 24.96 2.91 5.26
C THR A 114 25.33 4.39 5.27
N HIS A 115 24.37 5.27 5.00
CA HIS A 115 24.65 6.68 4.65
C HIS A 115 24.24 7.70 5.70
N TRP A 116 23.43 7.34 6.72
CA TRP A 116 22.87 8.30 7.66
C TRP A 116 23.94 9.06 8.48
N GLU A 117 25.07 8.44 8.82
CA GLU A 117 26.14 9.10 9.59
C GLU A 117 26.91 10.13 8.76
N THR A 118 27.04 9.87 7.47
CA THR A 118 27.86 10.67 6.55
C THR A 118 27.02 11.62 5.70
N MET A 119 25.68 11.57 5.78
CA MET A 119 24.80 12.42 4.99
C MET A 119 24.98 13.91 5.27
N GLY A 120 25.48 14.32 6.43
CA GLY A 120 25.78 15.72 6.73
C GLY A 120 27.07 16.24 6.05
N SER A 121 28.06 15.37 5.87
CA SER A 121 29.39 15.72 5.36
C SER A 121 29.65 15.28 3.91
N SER A 122 28.85 14.35 3.39
CA SER A 122 29.00 13.75 2.06
C SER A 122 27.74 13.97 1.22
N GLN A 123 27.87 14.76 0.15
CA GLN A 123 26.79 14.95 -0.83
C GLN A 123 26.34 13.61 -1.44
N GLN A 124 27.30 12.72 -1.72
CA GLN A 124 27.01 11.40 -2.27
C GLN A 124 26.08 10.58 -1.37
N SER A 125 26.24 10.70 -0.05
CA SER A 125 25.42 9.98 0.94
C SER A 125 24.01 10.55 1.03
N ALA A 126 23.88 11.88 1.04
CA ALA A 126 22.58 12.54 0.96
C ALA A 126 21.85 12.16 -0.36
N ASP A 127 22.54 12.25 -1.50
CA ASP A 127 21.97 11.93 -2.81
C ASP A 127 21.59 10.44 -2.93
N ALA A 128 22.33 9.53 -2.28
CA ALA A 128 21.99 8.11 -2.24
C ALA A 128 20.67 7.88 -1.51
N ILE A 129 20.49 8.50 -0.34
CA ILE A 129 19.25 8.42 0.44
C ILE A 129 18.08 9.03 -0.34
N LEU A 130 18.27 10.21 -0.95
CA LEU A 130 17.23 10.88 -1.73
C LEU A 130 16.82 10.07 -2.96
N ARG A 131 17.77 9.47 -3.69
CA ARG A 131 17.47 8.59 -4.83
C ARG A 131 16.70 7.34 -4.39
N SER A 132 17.09 6.72 -3.28
CA SER A 132 16.36 5.55 -2.76
C SER A 132 14.96 5.92 -2.26
N THR A 133 14.81 7.10 -1.64
CA THR A 133 13.49 7.66 -1.25
C THR A 133 12.60 7.86 -2.48
N GLU A 134 13.15 8.37 -3.58
CA GLU A 134 12.42 8.55 -4.82
C GLU A 134 12.03 7.21 -5.47
N ALA A 135 12.88 6.17 -5.39
CA ALA A 135 12.53 4.85 -5.88
C ALA A 135 11.29 4.28 -5.17
N VAL A 136 11.21 4.39 -3.84
CA VAL A 136 10.01 3.98 -3.08
C VAL A 136 8.80 4.84 -3.46
N ARG A 137 9.00 6.16 -3.68
CA ARG A 137 7.92 7.06 -4.12
C ARG A 137 7.33 6.61 -5.45
N GLN A 138 8.18 6.31 -6.44
CA GLN A 138 7.73 5.84 -7.74
C GLN A 138 6.98 4.51 -7.64
N ALA A 139 7.51 3.53 -6.90
CA ALA A 139 6.81 2.26 -6.66
C ALA A 139 5.45 2.45 -5.97
N THR A 140 5.34 3.42 -5.05
CA THR A 140 4.07 3.76 -4.38
C THR A 140 3.06 4.39 -5.35
N LEU A 141 3.51 5.27 -6.25
CA LEU A 141 2.67 5.90 -7.27
C LEU A 141 2.20 4.89 -8.32
N GLU A 142 3.06 3.95 -8.72
CA GLU A 142 2.70 2.84 -9.60
C GLU A 142 1.62 1.95 -8.97
N LEU A 143 1.74 1.64 -7.67
CA LEU A 143 0.69 0.93 -6.94
C LEU A 143 -0.62 1.70 -6.98
N LEU A 144 -0.62 2.98 -6.61
CA LEU A 144 -1.82 3.81 -6.62
C LEU A 144 -2.49 3.88 -8.00
N ALA A 145 -1.71 3.93 -9.08
CA ALA A 145 -2.21 3.94 -10.44
C ALA A 145 -2.83 2.60 -10.86
N SER A 146 -2.46 1.50 -10.21
CA SER A 146 -3.00 0.15 -10.48
C SER A 146 -4.32 -0.15 -9.75
N LEU A 147 -4.68 0.65 -8.73
CA LEU A 147 -5.89 0.43 -7.93
C LEU A 147 -7.12 1.02 -8.63
N GLU A 148 -8.05 0.14 -9.03
CA GLU A 148 -9.34 0.51 -9.64
C GLU A 148 -10.30 1.24 -8.68
#